data_AF-A0A1Z9PJS2-F1
#
_entry.id   AF-A0A1Z9PJS2-F1
#
_cell.length_a   1.000
_cell.length_b   1.000
_cell.length_c   1.000
_cell.angle_alpha   90.00
_cell.angle_beta   90.00
_cell.angle_gamma   90.00
#
_symmetry.space_group_name_H-M   'P 1'
#
loop_
_entity.id
_entity.type
_entity.pdbx_description
1 polymer ?
#
loop_
_entity_poly.entity_id
_entity_poly.type
_entity_poly.pdbx_seq_one_letter_code
_entity_poly.pdbx_strand_id
1 'polypeptide(L)'
;MERKNNMSYAKNIADYLLIFRRWNHLTQSDCGEMIGHSFQQWQKYEKGTNEMKAAKLLECARMFNNKSYLFDMNAVMTLTPAQYLEKLGTQHNYPPLYHILRRKLSLDSASVSSSNEGIK
;
A
#
# COMPACT_ATOMS: atom_id res chain seq x y z
N MET A 1 -27.13 5.17 -3.50
CA MET A 1 -26.27 5.05 -4.70
C MET A 1 -24.83 5.38 -4.30
N GLU A 2 -24.21 4.59 -3.41
CA GLU A 2 -23.00 4.97 -2.63
C GLU A 2 -21.90 3.89 -2.62
N ARG A 3 -22.12 2.77 -3.33
CA ARG A 3 -21.21 1.61 -3.32
C ARG A 3 -19.92 1.80 -4.13
N LYS A 4 -19.91 2.69 -5.14
CA LYS A 4 -18.75 2.87 -6.03
C LYS A 4 -17.55 3.53 -5.32
N ASN A 5 -17.80 4.49 -4.42
CA ASN A 5 -16.72 5.16 -3.69
C ASN A 5 -16.07 4.24 -2.64
N ASN A 6 -16.85 3.44 -1.92
CA ASN A 6 -16.32 2.51 -0.91
C ASN A 6 -15.51 1.35 -1.53
N MET A 7 -15.90 0.88 -2.71
CA MET A 7 -15.15 -0.16 -3.45
C MET A 7 -13.75 0.33 -3.84
N SER A 8 -13.61 1.64 -4.13
CA SER A 8 -12.32 2.28 -4.44
C SER A 8 -11.38 2.30 -3.23
N TYR A 9 -11.89 2.67 -2.04
CA TYR A 9 -11.07 2.75 -0.82
C TYR A 9 -10.58 1.39 -0.32
N ALA A 10 -11.46 0.39 -0.25
CA ALA A 10 -11.08 -0.96 0.19
C ALA A 10 -10.02 -1.57 -0.74
N LYS A 11 -10.16 -1.35 -2.05
CA LYS A 11 -9.17 -1.77 -3.05
C LYS A 11 -7.85 -1.02 -2.89
N ASN A 12 -7.89 0.29 -2.70
CA ASN A 12 -6.68 1.08 -2.47
C ASN A 12 -5.93 0.58 -1.23
N ILE A 13 -6.63 0.35 -0.11
CA ILE A 13 -6.03 -0.21 1.11
C ILE A 13 -5.38 -1.57 0.83
N ALA A 14 -6.04 -2.46 0.08
CA ALA A 14 -5.48 -3.76 -0.28
C ALA A 14 -4.18 -3.62 -1.10
N ASP A 15 -4.16 -2.70 -2.07
CA ASP A 15 -2.98 -2.42 -2.89
C ASP A 15 -1.84 -1.81 -2.05
N TYR A 16 -2.17 -0.92 -1.13
CA TYR A 16 -1.22 -0.35 -0.17
C TYR A 16 -0.55 -1.43 0.69
N LEU A 17 -1.32 -2.34 1.25
CA LEU A 17 -0.80 -3.44 2.06
C LEU A 17 0.13 -4.34 1.25
N LEU A 18 -0.20 -4.59 -0.02
CA LEU A 18 0.67 -5.34 -0.92
C LEU A 18 1.97 -4.59 -1.21
N ILE A 19 1.91 -3.29 -1.54
CA ILE A 19 3.10 -2.46 -1.78
C ILE A 19 3.98 -2.48 -0.54
N PHE A 20 3.43 -2.15 0.63
CA PHE A 20 4.12 -2.16 1.93
C PHE A 20 4.86 -3.48 2.15
N ARG A 21 4.15 -4.61 2.08
CA ARG A 21 4.74 -5.92 2.34
C ARG A 21 5.90 -6.20 1.39
N ARG A 22 5.68 -5.98 0.10
CA ARG A 22 6.66 -6.31 -0.94
C ARG A 22 7.87 -5.38 -0.89
N TRP A 23 7.68 -4.10 -0.61
CA TRP A 23 8.76 -3.11 -0.48
C TRP A 23 9.64 -3.37 0.74
N ASN A 24 9.06 -3.92 1.82
CA ASN A 24 9.79 -4.32 3.02
C ASN A 24 10.29 -5.77 2.99
N HIS A 25 10.20 -6.46 1.83
CA HIS A 25 10.63 -7.85 1.65
C HIS A 25 9.97 -8.87 2.60
N LEU A 26 8.73 -8.59 3.02
CA LEU A 26 7.98 -9.42 3.98
C LEU A 26 7.15 -10.51 3.28
N THR A 27 7.01 -11.64 3.96
CA THR A 27 6.06 -12.70 3.60
C THR A 27 4.66 -12.39 4.15
N GLN A 28 3.64 -13.10 3.65
CA GLN A 28 2.28 -12.93 4.19
C GLN A 28 2.16 -13.46 5.63
N SER A 29 2.97 -14.45 5.99
CA SER A 29 3.08 -14.95 7.36
C SER A 29 3.68 -13.90 8.28
N ASP A 30 4.79 -13.26 7.88
CA ASP A 30 5.42 -12.19 8.67
C ASP A 30 4.42 -11.07 8.98
N CYS A 31 3.68 -10.61 7.97
CA CYS A 31 2.70 -9.56 8.18
C CYS A 31 1.51 -10.01 9.05
N GLY A 32 1.04 -11.25 8.89
CA GLY A 32 0.01 -11.82 9.75
C GLY A 32 0.44 -11.85 11.22
N GLU A 33 1.61 -12.41 11.49
CA GLU A 33 2.19 -12.51 12.84
C GLU A 33 2.38 -11.13 13.48
N MET A 34 2.86 -10.14 12.72
CA MET A 34 3.06 -8.78 13.22
C MET A 34 1.77 -8.12 13.73
N ILE A 35 0.61 -8.48 13.18
CA ILE A 35 -0.68 -7.91 13.54
C ILE A 35 -1.55 -8.86 14.37
N GLY A 36 -0.98 -9.99 14.83
CA GLY A 36 -1.68 -10.99 15.63
C GLY A 36 -2.76 -11.77 14.86
N HIS A 37 -2.61 -11.92 13.54
CA HIS A 37 -3.53 -12.65 12.68
C HIS A 37 -2.83 -13.77 11.89
N SER A 38 -3.61 -14.66 11.28
CA SER A 38 -3.05 -15.72 10.45
C SER A 38 -2.61 -15.21 9.07
N PHE A 39 -1.71 -15.95 8.41
CA PHE A 39 -1.29 -15.61 7.03
C PHE A 39 -2.48 -15.57 6.06
N GLN A 40 -3.50 -16.42 6.26
CA GLN A 40 -4.71 -16.43 5.42
C GLN A 40 -5.50 -15.14 5.59
N GLN A 41 -5.52 -14.56 6.80
CA GLN A 41 -6.21 -13.31 7.04
C GLN A 41 -5.49 -12.16 6.33
N TRP A 42 -4.16 -12.10 6.40
CA TRP A 42 -3.38 -11.14 5.63
C TRP A 42 -3.60 -11.30 4.12
N GLN A 43 -3.58 -12.53 3.61
CA GLN A 43 -3.87 -12.81 2.20
C GLN A 43 -5.25 -12.32 1.78
N LYS A 44 -6.27 -12.41 2.65
CA LYS A 44 -7.61 -11.88 2.38
C LYS A 44 -7.65 -10.36 2.32
N TYR A 45 -6.83 -9.67 3.13
CA TYR A 45 -6.66 -8.22 3.06
C TYR A 45 -6.01 -7.79 1.75
N GLU A 46 -4.92 -8.43 1.31
CA GLU A 46 -4.27 -8.11 0.03
C GLU A 46 -5.16 -8.36 -1.19
N LYS A 47 -6.09 -9.32 -1.09
CA LYS A 47 -7.06 -9.60 -2.15
C LYS A 47 -8.26 -8.65 -2.13
N GLY A 48 -8.41 -7.82 -1.09
CA GLY A 48 -9.61 -7.01 -0.86
C GLY A 48 -10.86 -7.82 -0.53
N THR A 49 -10.76 -9.14 -0.35
CA THR A 49 -11.87 -10.01 0.06
C THR A 49 -12.32 -9.71 1.49
N ASN A 50 -11.38 -9.32 2.35
CA ASN A 50 -11.65 -8.72 3.63
C ASN A 50 -11.13 -7.28 3.60
N GLU A 51 -11.94 -6.33 4.03
CA GLU A 51 -11.49 -4.95 4.20
C GLU A 51 -10.77 -4.81 5.54
N MET A 52 -9.58 -4.20 5.53
CA MET A 52 -8.94 -3.79 6.78
C MET A 52 -9.56 -2.48 7.25
N LYS A 53 -10.16 -2.48 8.44
CA LYS A 53 -10.77 -1.29 9.03
C LYS A 53 -9.71 -0.28 9.47
N ALA A 54 -10.07 1.01 9.45
CA ALA A 54 -9.18 2.12 9.81
C ALA A 54 -8.50 1.94 11.19
N ALA A 55 -9.22 1.45 12.20
CA ALA A 55 -8.66 1.18 13.51
C ALA A 55 -7.50 0.16 13.46
N LYS A 56 -7.63 -0.89 12.64
CA LYS A 56 -6.59 -1.90 12.45
C LYS A 56 -5.41 -1.34 11.64
N LEU A 57 -5.66 -0.47 10.64
CA LEU A 57 -4.57 0.23 9.93
C LEU A 57 -3.74 1.10 10.88
N LEU A 58 -4.38 1.80 11.83
CA LEU A 58 -3.68 2.60 12.83
C LEU A 58 -2.83 1.73 13.78
N GLU A 59 -3.35 0.57 14.17
CA GLU A 59 -2.61 -0.41 14.96
C GLU A 59 -1.40 -0.94 14.17
N CYS A 60 -1.60 -1.28 12.89
CA CYS A 60 -0.54 -1.69 11.98
C CYS A 60 0.56 -0.63 11.89
N ALA A 61 0.20 0.65 11.71
CA ALA A 61 1.16 1.74 11.64
C ALA A 61 2.06 1.80 12.87
N ARG A 62 1.49 1.64 14.06
CA ARG A 62 2.26 1.62 15.32
C ARG A 62 3.20 0.41 15.37
N MET A 63 2.70 -0.78 15.03
CA MET A 63 3.48 -2.02 15.07
C MET A 63 4.63 -2.04 14.06
N PHE A 64 4.39 -1.54 12.85
CA PHE A 64 5.36 -1.53 11.76
C PHE A 64 6.46 -0.49 11.97
N ASN A 65 6.10 0.71 12.46
CA ASN A 65 7.09 1.74 12.80
C ASN A 65 8.03 1.27 13.92
N ASN A 66 7.51 0.56 14.93
CA ASN A 66 8.34 -0.02 16.00
C ASN A 66 9.36 -1.05 15.48
N LYS A 67 9.08 -1.69 14.35
CA LYS A 67 9.96 -2.66 13.70
C LYS A 67 10.82 -2.04 12.59
N SER A 68 10.85 -0.71 12.47
CA SER A 68 11.58 0.05 11.44
C SER A 68 11.15 -0.26 10.00
N TYR A 69 9.94 -0.80 9.80
CA TYR A 69 9.39 -0.96 8.46
C TYR A 69 8.79 0.35 7.96
N LEU A 70 8.96 0.62 6.67
CA LEU A 70 8.44 1.83 6.05
C LEU A 70 6.92 1.70 5.87
N PHE A 71 6.14 2.15 6.86
CA PHE A 71 4.68 2.24 6.77
C PHE A 71 4.22 3.71 6.85
N ASP A 72 3.94 4.30 5.69
CA ASP A 72 3.51 5.69 5.58
C ASP A 72 1.98 5.79 5.68
N MET A 73 1.47 5.89 6.92
CA MET A 73 0.02 6.00 7.18
C MET A 73 -0.56 7.27 6.56
N ASN A 74 0.22 8.34 6.42
CA ASN A 74 -0.24 9.56 5.74
C ASN A 74 -0.46 9.30 4.25
N ALA A 75 0.47 8.59 3.59
CA ALA A 75 0.31 8.20 2.19
C ALA A 75 -0.94 7.34 1.97
N VAL A 76 -1.23 6.38 2.86
CA VAL A 76 -2.44 5.55 2.77
C VAL A 76 -3.73 6.38 2.73
N MET A 77 -3.76 7.53 3.43
CA MET A 77 -4.93 8.41 3.51
C MET A 77 -5.00 9.47 2.41
N THR A 78 -3.85 9.87 1.85
CA THR A 78 -3.75 11.07 0.99
C THR A 78 -3.38 10.76 -0.45
N LEU A 79 -2.77 9.61 -0.71
CA LEU A 79 -2.30 9.22 -2.02
C LEU A 79 -3.16 8.08 -2.57
N THR A 80 -3.16 7.94 -3.88
CA THR A 80 -3.54 6.68 -4.54
C THR A 80 -2.37 5.69 -4.51
N PRO A 81 -2.61 4.36 -4.61
CA PRO A 81 -1.54 3.37 -4.67
C PRO A 81 -0.50 3.67 -5.77
N ALA A 82 -0.93 4.22 -6.91
CA ALA A 82 -0.03 4.65 -7.98
C ALA A 82 0.89 5.80 -7.56
N GLN A 83 0.35 6.84 -6.93
CA GLN A 83 1.14 7.97 -6.43
C GLN A 83 2.10 7.55 -5.31
N TYR A 84 1.68 6.64 -4.43
CA TYR A 84 2.56 6.12 -3.39
C TYR A 84 3.70 5.27 -3.96
N LEU A 85 3.39 4.37 -4.90
CA LEU A 85 4.41 3.58 -5.58
C LEU A 85 5.38 4.46 -6.35
N GLU A 86 4.90 5.55 -6.95
CA GLU A 86 5.74 6.57 -7.60
C GLU A 86 6.68 7.25 -6.61
N LYS A 87 6.17 7.72 -5.47
CA LYS A 87 6.98 8.32 -4.40
C LYS A 87 8.11 7.39 -3.97
N LEU A 88 7.81 6.11 -3.75
CA LEU A 88 8.82 5.10 -3.40
C LEU A 88 9.80 4.86 -4.56
N GLY A 89 9.31 4.79 -5.79
CA GLY A 89 10.13 4.67 -7.00
C GLY A 89 11.16 5.80 -7.10
N THR A 90 10.72 7.05 -7.00
CA THR A 90 11.59 8.24 -7.04
C THR A 90 12.65 8.21 -5.94
N GLN A 91 12.29 7.85 -4.71
CA GLN A 91 13.22 7.79 -3.57
C GLN A 91 14.32 6.72 -3.73
N HIS A 92 14.03 5.65 -4.48
CA HIS A 92 14.92 4.51 -4.64
C HIS A 92 15.44 4.33 -6.08
N ASN A 93 15.31 5.35 -6.93
CA ASN A 93 15.70 5.33 -8.34
C ASN A 93 15.10 4.13 -9.14
N TYR A 94 13.78 3.95 -9.03
CA TYR A 94 12.98 2.97 -9.76
C TYR A 94 13.57 1.55 -9.75
N PRO A 95 13.66 0.88 -8.58
CA PRO A 95 14.21 -0.46 -8.50
C PRO A 95 13.35 -1.48 -9.28
N PRO A 96 13.87 -2.67 -9.68
CA PRO A 96 13.08 -3.66 -10.43
C PRO A 96 11.73 -4.01 -9.79
N LEU A 97 11.66 -4.00 -8.45
CA LEU A 97 10.44 -4.21 -7.69
C LEU A 97 9.33 -3.20 -8.03
N TYR A 98 9.68 -1.94 -8.30
CA TYR A 98 8.75 -0.90 -8.72
C TYR A 98 7.96 -1.35 -9.96
N HIS A 99 8.67 -1.77 -11.02
CA HIS A 99 8.04 -2.17 -12.27
C HIS A 99 7.18 -3.44 -12.11
N ILE A 100 7.63 -4.38 -11.28
CA ILE A 100 6.87 -5.60 -10.97
C ILE A 100 5.55 -5.25 -10.28
N LEU A 101 5.58 -4.39 -9.27
CA LEU A 101 4.39 -3.98 -8.52
C LEU A 101 3.44 -3.14 -9.39
N ARG A 102 3.99 -2.21 -10.18
CA ARG A 102 3.20 -1.35 -11.08
C ARG A 102 2.37 -2.18 -12.06
N ARG A 103 3.01 -3.18 -12.69
CA ARG A 103 2.35 -4.12 -13.60
C ARG A 103 1.35 -5.02 -12.86
N LYS A 104 1.74 -5.58 -11.71
CA LYS A 104 0.89 -6.50 -10.94
C LYS A 104 -0.40 -5.84 -10.48
N LEU A 105 -0.34 -4.57 -10.14
CA LEU A 105 -1.48 -3.78 -9.67
C LEU A 105 -2.24 -3.09 -10.83
N SER A 106 -1.82 -3.31 -12.07
CA SER A 106 -2.40 -2.67 -13.27
C SER A 106 -2.47 -1.14 -13.17
N LEU A 107 -1.44 -0.52 -12.61
CA LEU A 107 -1.37 0.94 -12.38
C LEU A 107 -0.87 1.71 -13.62
N ASP A 108 -0.84 1.05 -14.78
CA ASP A 108 -0.28 1.59 -16.02
C ASP A 108 -1.13 2.73 -16.63
N SER A 109 -2.44 2.74 -16.36
CA SER A 109 -3.38 3.76 -16.86
C SER A 109 -3.57 4.95 -15.92
N ALA A 110 -3.05 4.89 -14.69
CA ALA A 110 -3.12 6.00 -13.74
C ALA A 110 -2.08 7.05 -14.16
N SER A 111 -2.55 8.11 -14.83
CA SER A 111 -1.72 9.27 -15.16
C SER A 111 -1.10 9.82 -13.87
N VAL A 112 0.22 9.66 -13.78
CA VAL A 112 1.02 10.34 -12.75
C VAL A 112 1.06 11.80 -13.19
N SER A 113 0.14 12.63 -12.68
CA SER A 113 0.26 14.08 -12.82
C SER A 113 1.50 14.51 -12.03
N SER A 114 2.62 14.71 -12.72
CA SER A 114 3.78 15.37 -12.15
C SER A 114 3.44 16.85 -11.95
N SER A 115 2.83 17.18 -10.81
CA SER A 115 2.87 18.56 -10.32
C SER A 115 4.21 18.78 -9.63
N ASN A 116 5.27 18.93 -10.44
CA ASN A 116 6.43 19.72 -10.03
C ASN A 116 6.34 21.04 -10.79
N GLU A 117 5.46 21.92 -10.32
CA GLU A 117 5.59 23.35 -10.62
C GLU A 117 6.79 23.89 -9.81
N GLY A 118 7.73 24.51 -10.53
CA GLY A 118 8.50 25.64 -10.01
C GLY A 118 9.69 25.34 -9.09
N ILE A 119 10.83 25.00 -9.68
CA ILE A 119 12.09 25.62 -9.25
C ILE A 119 12.61 26.41 -10.45
N LYS A 120 12.33 27.71 -10.44
CA LYS A 120 13.09 28.72 -11.17
C LYS A 120 13.96 29.44 -10.16
#